data_AF-A0A841VDJ8-F1
#
_entry.id   AF-A0A841VDJ8-F1
#
_cell.length_a   1.000
_cell.length_b   1.000
_cell.length_c   1.000
_cell.angle_alpha   90.00
_cell.angle_beta   90.00
_cell.angle_gamma   90.00
#
_symmetry.space_group_name_H-M   'P 1'
#
loop_
_entity.id
_entity.type
_entity.pdbx_description
1 polymer ?
#
loop_
_entity_poly.entity_id
_entity_poly.type
_entity_poly.pdbx_seq_one_letter_code
_entity_poly.pdbx_strand_id
1 'polypeptide(L)'
;MIFLELVLQNFGPYFGRQVINLDPRKDENTCPIILLGGMNGGGKTTLMDAIRLALYGHRAQCSTRGNLSYNDFLNQCVNSKANPTEKTRIELVFEHIEDDKPVKYRIVRIWEKNPKDGKDYLGILGDDDTWPVDSLVNTWDDYIENILPLGISNLFLFDGEQVRNLAEQESPPLIVIEAIRGLLGLELADRLAVDLDILVNRKLKEVGNSKDLANLEEIETRLTQQQEDYQITVDKLETLKNQVENLEQKQQEAFDKFISEGGKIAAERNQLELQQDTKTAEIEQVRQSMCELAADVLPLALIPNLLNQAQTQGEKEFRHQRVQISKDLLLERDQRLLTWLNQVEISPIQVEKIQSFLIQDVDNLYVNTIQTEAPWLLADDETLSQLDNLIY
;
A
#
# COMPACT_ATOMS: atom_id res chain seq x y z
N MET A 1 -5.90 -23.23 -42.08
CA MET A 1 -7.03 -22.54 -41.42
C MET A 1 -6.95 -21.06 -41.78
N ILE A 2 -8.05 -20.45 -42.21
CA ILE A 2 -8.13 -19.03 -42.58
C ILE A 2 -9.35 -18.42 -41.89
N PHE A 3 -9.20 -17.34 -41.12
CA PHE A 3 -10.35 -16.62 -40.56
C PHE A 3 -11.01 -15.77 -41.65
N LEU A 4 -12.35 -15.81 -41.74
CA LEU A 4 -13.12 -15.11 -42.77
C LEU A 4 -13.92 -13.93 -42.20
N GLU A 5 -14.54 -14.10 -41.04
CA GLU A 5 -15.39 -13.08 -40.43
C GLU A 5 -15.37 -13.21 -38.91
N LEU A 6 -15.28 -12.07 -38.21
CA LEU A 6 -15.45 -11.98 -36.77
C LEU A 6 -16.60 -11.02 -36.46
N VAL A 7 -17.61 -11.50 -35.75
CA VAL A 7 -18.74 -10.69 -35.28
C VAL A 7 -18.66 -10.55 -33.77
N LEU A 8 -18.69 -9.31 -33.30
CA LEU A 8 -18.70 -8.98 -31.87
C LEU A 8 -19.97 -8.22 -31.56
N GLN A 9 -20.74 -8.69 -30.59
CA GLN A 9 -21.95 -8.02 -30.12
C GLN A 9 -21.87 -7.81 -28.62
N ASN A 10 -21.88 -6.54 -28.19
CA ASN A 10 -21.86 -6.15 -26.78
C ASN A 10 -20.68 -6.74 -25.98
N PHE A 11 -19.52 -6.93 -26.63
CA PHE A 11 -18.33 -7.56 -26.04
C PHE A 11 -17.24 -6.53 -25.73
N GLY A 12 -16.82 -6.41 -24.47
CA GLY A 12 -15.79 -5.49 -24.00
C GLY A 12 -16.09 -4.05 -24.43
N PRO A 13 -15.20 -3.36 -25.19
CA PRO A 13 -15.44 -2.01 -25.68
C PRO A 13 -16.39 -1.95 -26.89
N TYR A 14 -16.71 -3.08 -27.52
CA TYR A 14 -17.56 -3.15 -28.72
C TYR A 14 -19.04 -3.15 -28.33
N PHE A 15 -19.70 -1.99 -28.49
CA PHE A 15 -21.13 -1.83 -28.27
C PHE A 15 -21.93 -2.08 -29.55
N GLY A 16 -23.08 -2.75 -29.43
CA GLY A 16 -23.89 -3.17 -30.57
C GLY A 16 -23.21 -4.28 -31.38
N ARG A 17 -23.75 -4.59 -32.57
CA ARG A 17 -23.21 -5.62 -33.47
C ARG A 17 -22.16 -5.03 -34.41
N GLN A 18 -20.92 -5.45 -34.25
CA GLN A 18 -19.78 -5.10 -35.09
C GLN A 18 -19.38 -6.32 -35.93
N VAL A 19 -19.23 -6.14 -37.25
CA VAL A 19 -18.82 -7.20 -38.18
C VAL A 19 -17.48 -6.82 -38.79
N ILE A 20 -16.48 -7.67 -38.61
CA ILE A 20 -15.12 -7.48 -39.10
C ILE A 20 -14.86 -8.54 -40.16
N ASN A 21 -14.62 -8.08 -41.38
CA ASN A 21 -14.23 -8.96 -42.48
C ASN A 21 -12.73 -9.26 -42.37
N LEU A 22 -12.41 -10.55 -42.23
CA LEU A 22 -11.06 -11.09 -42.15
C LEU A 22 -10.67 -11.89 -43.40
N ASP A 23 -11.53 -11.95 -44.42
CA ASP A 23 -11.25 -12.70 -45.64
C ASP A 23 -10.08 -12.03 -46.41
N PRO A 24 -8.94 -12.73 -46.60
CA PRO A 24 -7.81 -12.19 -47.35
C PRO A 24 -8.09 -12.12 -48.86
N ARG A 25 -9.19 -12.70 -49.35
CA ARG A 25 -9.60 -12.70 -50.76
C ARG A 25 -10.48 -11.48 -50.99
N LYS A 26 -9.92 -10.46 -51.66
CA LYS A 26 -10.67 -9.26 -52.03
C LYS A 26 -10.55 -9.05 -53.54
N ASP A 27 -11.67 -9.24 -54.24
CA ASP A 27 -11.73 -9.24 -55.71
C ASP A 27 -10.77 -10.28 -56.32
N GLU A 28 -9.99 -9.93 -57.34
CA GLU A 28 -9.00 -10.81 -57.99
C GLU A 28 -7.63 -10.85 -57.27
N ASN A 29 -7.45 -10.09 -56.19
CA ASN A 29 -6.17 -9.98 -55.48
C ASN A 29 -6.21 -10.65 -54.11
N THR A 30 -5.15 -11.37 -53.76
CA THR A 30 -4.94 -11.94 -52.43
C THR A 30 -4.18 -10.94 -51.55
N CYS A 31 -4.81 -10.52 -50.45
CA CYS A 31 -4.25 -9.60 -49.45
C CYS A 31 -4.02 -10.38 -48.13
N PRO A 32 -2.91 -11.11 -48.00
CA PRO A 32 -2.68 -11.98 -46.84
C PRO A 32 -2.43 -11.22 -45.52
N ILE A 33 -2.14 -9.92 -45.58
CA ILE A 33 -1.89 -9.07 -44.41
C ILE A 33 -3.08 -8.13 -44.22
N ILE A 34 -3.79 -8.30 -43.11
CA ILE A 34 -4.92 -7.45 -42.71
C ILE A 34 -4.46 -6.57 -41.54
N LEU A 35 -4.42 -5.26 -41.75
CA LEU A 35 -4.04 -4.30 -40.72
C LEU A 35 -5.29 -3.72 -40.06
N LEU A 36 -5.47 -4.01 -38.77
CA LEU A 36 -6.50 -3.42 -37.93
C LEU A 36 -5.89 -2.29 -37.10
N GLY A 37 -6.12 -1.04 -37.52
CA GLY A 37 -5.65 0.15 -36.83
C GLY A 37 -6.62 0.61 -35.75
N GLY A 38 -6.13 0.80 -34.51
CA GLY A 38 -6.91 1.34 -33.40
C GLY A 38 -6.03 2.11 -32.41
N MET A 39 -6.61 3.12 -31.75
CA MET A 39 -5.92 3.84 -30.67
C MET A 39 -5.67 2.89 -29.47
N ASN A 40 -4.71 3.24 -28.60
CA ASN A 40 -4.49 2.47 -27.37
C ASN A 40 -5.75 2.54 -26.49
N GLY A 41 -6.16 1.39 -25.94
CA GLY A 41 -7.47 1.24 -25.28
C GLY A 41 -8.66 1.07 -26.22
N GLY A 42 -8.46 1.08 -27.54
CA GLY A 42 -9.52 0.89 -28.55
C GLY A 42 -10.00 -0.55 -28.75
N GLY A 43 -9.56 -1.50 -27.91
CA GLY A 43 -10.02 -2.89 -27.97
C GLY A 43 -9.22 -3.84 -28.87
N LYS A 44 -7.96 -3.52 -29.21
CA LYS A 44 -7.06 -4.38 -30.01
C LYS A 44 -6.82 -5.73 -29.32
N THR A 45 -6.35 -5.72 -28.07
CA THR A 45 -6.18 -6.94 -27.26
C THR A 45 -7.50 -7.65 -27.03
N THR A 46 -8.60 -6.90 -26.86
CA THR A 46 -9.95 -7.48 -26.72
C THR A 46 -10.40 -8.22 -27.98
N LEU A 47 -10.04 -7.76 -29.17
CA LEU A 47 -10.32 -8.47 -30.42
C LEU A 47 -9.60 -9.82 -30.47
N MET A 48 -8.35 -9.86 -30.01
CA MET A 48 -7.60 -11.11 -29.93
C MET A 48 -8.18 -12.06 -28.87
N ASP A 49 -8.52 -11.53 -27.69
CA ASP A 49 -9.21 -12.29 -26.64
C ASP A 49 -10.56 -12.84 -27.14
N ALA A 50 -11.31 -12.09 -27.98
CA ALA A 50 -12.54 -12.58 -28.59
C ALA A 50 -12.32 -13.79 -29.51
N ILE A 51 -11.28 -13.79 -30.34
CA ILE A 51 -10.96 -14.93 -31.21
C ILE A 51 -10.59 -16.14 -30.36
N ARG A 52 -9.76 -15.96 -29.33
CA ARG A 52 -9.39 -17.03 -28.38
C ARG A 52 -10.63 -17.60 -27.67
N LEU A 53 -11.51 -16.71 -27.20
CA LEU A 53 -12.75 -17.10 -26.51
C LEU A 53 -13.71 -17.83 -27.45
N ALA A 54 -13.85 -17.39 -28.70
CA ALA A 54 -14.65 -18.08 -29.72
C ALA A 54 -14.19 -19.52 -29.92
N LEU A 55 -12.88 -19.74 -30.06
CA LEU A 55 -12.30 -21.05 -30.31
C LEU A 55 -12.35 -21.96 -29.07
N TYR A 56 -11.87 -21.50 -27.92
CA TYR A 56 -11.58 -22.38 -26.77
C TYR A 56 -12.54 -22.22 -25.56
N GLY A 57 -13.43 -21.22 -25.56
CA GLY A 57 -14.37 -20.99 -24.47
C GLY A 57 -13.69 -20.90 -23.10
N HIS A 58 -14.12 -21.77 -22.16
CA HIS A 58 -13.56 -21.83 -20.81
C HIS A 58 -12.05 -22.15 -20.77
N ARG A 59 -11.53 -22.86 -21.77
CA ARG A 59 -10.11 -23.22 -21.87
C ARG A 59 -9.25 -22.06 -22.37
N ALA A 60 -9.86 -20.99 -22.88
CA ALA A 60 -9.13 -19.81 -23.37
C ALA A 60 -8.38 -19.11 -22.22
N GLN A 61 -7.07 -18.93 -22.41
CA GLN A 61 -6.26 -18.01 -21.63
C GLN A 61 -6.43 -16.61 -22.22
N CYS A 62 -7.38 -15.85 -21.69
CA CYS A 62 -7.60 -14.46 -22.09
C CYS A 62 -6.74 -13.53 -21.23
N SER A 63 -6.16 -12.51 -21.85
CA SER A 63 -5.23 -11.56 -21.21
C SER A 63 -5.91 -10.82 -20.05
N THR A 64 -7.22 -10.59 -20.17
CA THR A 64 -8.03 -9.86 -19.20
C THR A 64 -8.57 -10.74 -18.05
N ARG A 65 -8.34 -12.07 -18.08
CA ARG A 65 -8.95 -13.02 -17.13
C ARG A 65 -8.25 -13.07 -15.76
N GLY A 66 -6.92 -12.97 -15.70
CA GLY A 66 -6.18 -13.12 -14.45
C GLY A 66 -6.57 -14.40 -13.69
N ASN A 67 -6.86 -14.28 -12.39
CA ASN A 67 -7.34 -15.37 -11.52
C ASN A 67 -8.88 -15.44 -11.41
N LEU A 68 -9.62 -14.72 -12.26
CA LEU A 68 -11.09 -14.68 -12.17
C LEU A 68 -11.71 -16.03 -12.56
N SER A 69 -12.81 -16.37 -11.89
CA SER A 69 -13.66 -17.46 -12.33
C SER A 69 -14.20 -17.17 -13.74
N TYR A 70 -14.50 -18.20 -14.51
CA TYR A 70 -15.00 -18.01 -15.87
C TYR A 70 -16.32 -17.24 -15.91
N ASN A 71 -17.18 -17.43 -14.91
CA ASN A 71 -18.42 -16.67 -14.78
C ASN A 71 -18.13 -15.17 -14.59
N ASP A 72 -17.23 -14.82 -13.68
CA ASP A 72 -16.85 -13.42 -13.45
C ASP A 72 -16.19 -12.80 -14.67
N PHE A 73 -15.39 -13.57 -15.39
CA PHE A 73 -14.78 -13.16 -16.64
C PHE A 73 -15.82 -12.89 -17.73
N LEU A 74 -16.79 -13.79 -17.93
CA LEU A 74 -17.89 -13.58 -18.88
C LEU A 74 -18.70 -12.33 -18.53
N ASN A 75 -18.92 -12.07 -17.24
CA ASN A 75 -19.62 -10.86 -16.76
C ASN A 75 -18.84 -9.59 -17.03
N GLN A 76 -17.52 -9.61 -16.83
CA GLN A 76 -16.64 -8.48 -17.12
C GLN A 76 -16.52 -8.20 -18.62
N CYS A 77 -16.65 -9.25 -19.45
CA CYS A 77 -16.65 -9.14 -20.89
C CYS A 77 -17.94 -8.52 -21.47
N VAL A 78 -19.01 -8.35 -20.68
CA VAL A 78 -20.23 -7.68 -21.15
C VAL A 78 -20.00 -6.17 -21.21
N ASN A 79 -20.30 -5.54 -22.34
CA ASN A 79 -20.18 -4.10 -22.52
C ASN A 79 -21.01 -3.33 -21.47
N SER A 80 -20.39 -2.33 -20.83
CA SER A 80 -21.04 -1.56 -19.74
C SER A 80 -22.23 -0.72 -20.19
N LYS A 81 -22.34 -0.40 -21.49
CA LYS A 81 -23.46 0.35 -22.07
C LYS A 81 -24.59 -0.54 -22.59
N ALA A 82 -24.39 -1.85 -22.64
CA ALA A 82 -25.42 -2.80 -23.06
C ALA A 82 -26.52 -2.92 -21.99
N ASN A 83 -27.76 -3.04 -22.43
CA ASN A 83 -28.87 -3.31 -21.51
C ASN A 83 -28.65 -4.69 -20.85
N PRO A 84 -28.98 -4.87 -19.56
CA PRO A 84 -28.81 -6.16 -18.87
C PRO A 84 -29.58 -7.33 -19.49
N THR A 85 -30.60 -7.04 -20.31
CA THR A 85 -31.41 -8.01 -21.06
C THR A 85 -30.85 -8.36 -22.43
N GLU A 86 -29.83 -7.64 -22.92
CA GLU A 86 -29.20 -7.93 -24.20
C GLU A 86 -28.11 -8.99 -24.04
N LYS A 87 -28.09 -9.95 -24.97
CA LYS A 87 -27.08 -11.00 -25.00
C LYS A 87 -25.76 -10.46 -25.56
N THR A 88 -24.66 -10.93 -24.99
CA THR A 88 -23.33 -10.80 -25.55
C THR A 88 -23.09 -11.97 -26.50
N ARG A 89 -22.56 -11.70 -27.69
CA ARG A 89 -22.34 -12.72 -28.72
C ARG A 89 -21.01 -12.52 -29.41
N ILE A 90 -20.29 -13.61 -29.60
CA ILE A 90 -19.09 -13.69 -30.44
C ILE A 90 -19.36 -14.71 -31.53
N GLU A 91 -19.07 -14.35 -32.77
CA GLU A 91 -19.11 -15.28 -33.90
C GLU A 91 -17.77 -15.26 -34.62
N LEU A 92 -17.21 -16.43 -34.89
CA LEU A 92 -16.00 -16.57 -35.69
C LEU A 92 -16.27 -17.53 -36.83
N VAL A 93 -16.10 -17.03 -38.05
CA VAL A 93 -16.15 -17.83 -39.28
C VAL A 93 -14.73 -18.10 -39.72
N PHE A 94 -14.42 -19.38 -39.95
CA PHE A 94 -13.13 -19.77 -40.49
C PHE A 94 -13.28 -20.92 -41.48
N GLU A 95 -12.27 -21.04 -42.35
CA GLU A 95 -12.15 -22.07 -43.36
C GLU A 95 -10.97 -22.99 -43.01
N HIS A 96 -11.21 -24.30 -43.03
CA HIS A 96 -10.19 -25.32 -42.82
C HIS A 96 -10.24 -26.33 -43.96
N ILE A 97 -9.10 -26.96 -44.27
CA ILE A 97 -9.02 -27.95 -45.35
C ILE A 97 -9.18 -29.33 -44.72
N GLU A 98 -10.29 -30.00 -45.00
CA GLU A 98 -10.53 -31.40 -44.64
C GLU A 98 -10.63 -32.24 -45.90
N ASP A 99 -9.92 -33.38 -45.97
CA ASP A 99 -9.94 -34.28 -47.13
C ASP A 99 -9.79 -33.55 -48.49
N ASP A 100 -8.82 -32.62 -48.56
CA ASP A 100 -8.53 -31.75 -49.71
C ASP A 100 -9.68 -30.81 -50.15
N LYS A 101 -10.68 -30.60 -49.28
CA LYS A 101 -11.80 -29.67 -49.53
C LYS A 101 -11.85 -28.56 -48.48
N PRO A 102 -12.08 -27.30 -48.90
CA PRO A 102 -12.31 -26.21 -47.96
C PRO A 102 -13.70 -26.36 -47.32
N VAL A 103 -13.73 -26.51 -46.00
CA VAL A 103 -14.94 -26.56 -45.19
C VAL A 103 -15.03 -25.30 -44.35
N LYS A 104 -16.20 -24.65 -44.34
CA LYS A 104 -16.45 -23.46 -43.53
C LYS A 104 -17.18 -23.82 -42.24
N TYR A 105 -16.69 -23.25 -41.14
CA TYR A 105 -17.32 -23.35 -39.84
C TYR A 105 -17.65 -21.96 -39.31
N ARG A 106 -18.84 -21.80 -38.74
CA ARG A 106 -19.21 -20.61 -37.97
C ARG A 106 -19.46 -21.01 -36.53
N ILE A 107 -18.52 -20.64 -35.66
CA ILE A 107 -18.65 -20.78 -34.21
C ILE A 107 -19.44 -19.59 -33.69
N VAL A 108 -20.42 -19.84 -32.83
CA VAL A 108 -21.18 -18.79 -32.17
C VAL A 108 -21.22 -19.09 -30.68
N ARG A 109 -20.71 -18.17 -29.87
CA ARG A 109 -20.81 -18.20 -28.41
C ARG A 109 -21.71 -17.08 -27.93
N ILE A 110 -22.66 -17.41 -27.05
CA ILE A 110 -23.68 -16.48 -26.55
C ILE A 110 -23.79 -16.59 -25.05
N TRP A 111 -23.81 -15.46 -24.34
CA TRP A 111 -24.09 -15.42 -22.91
C TRP A 111 -24.81 -14.13 -22.52
N GLU A 112 -25.42 -14.16 -21.33
CA GLU A 112 -26.10 -13.02 -20.72
C GLU A 112 -25.28 -12.48 -19.55
N LYS A 113 -25.61 -11.28 -19.07
CA LYS A 113 -25.03 -10.74 -17.85
C LYS A 113 -25.57 -11.53 -16.65
N ASN A 114 -24.66 -12.07 -15.84
CA ASN A 114 -24.92 -13.05 -14.78
C ASN A 114 -25.56 -14.34 -15.33
N PRO A 115 -24.83 -15.15 -16.11
CA PRO A 115 -25.35 -16.40 -16.65
C PRO A 115 -25.78 -17.34 -15.51
N LYS A 116 -27.02 -17.84 -15.55
CA LYS A 116 -27.59 -18.69 -14.50
C LYS A 116 -26.77 -19.95 -14.21
N ASP A 117 -26.14 -20.51 -15.25
CA ASP A 117 -25.31 -21.72 -15.17
C ASP A 117 -23.81 -21.41 -15.17
N GLY A 118 -23.41 -20.14 -15.12
CA GLY A 118 -21.99 -19.73 -15.13
C GLY A 118 -21.23 -20.07 -16.41
N LYS A 119 -21.93 -20.45 -17.49
CA LYS A 119 -21.36 -20.90 -18.77
C LYS A 119 -21.94 -20.12 -19.94
N ASP A 120 -21.19 -20.08 -21.03
CA ASP A 120 -21.64 -19.63 -22.33
C ASP A 120 -22.36 -20.77 -23.09
N TYR A 121 -23.24 -20.39 -24.00
CA TYR A 121 -23.86 -21.30 -24.96
C TYR A 121 -23.01 -21.34 -26.23
N LEU A 122 -22.50 -22.53 -26.57
CA LEU A 122 -21.78 -22.81 -27.82
C LEU A 122 -22.75 -23.39 -28.84
N GLY A 123 -22.73 -22.86 -30.06
CA GLY A 123 -23.26 -23.54 -31.22
C GLY A 123 -22.32 -23.39 -32.42
N ILE A 124 -22.34 -24.37 -33.30
CA ILE A 124 -21.51 -24.42 -34.51
C ILE A 124 -22.43 -24.62 -35.72
N LEU A 125 -22.31 -23.76 -36.73
CA LEU A 125 -22.85 -24.03 -38.07
C LEU A 125 -21.78 -24.72 -38.89
N GLY A 126 -22.14 -25.85 -39.50
CA GLY A 126 -21.35 -26.51 -40.54
C GLY A 126 -21.57 -25.87 -41.93
N ASP A 127 -20.85 -26.38 -42.92
CA ASP A 127 -20.85 -25.87 -44.31
C ASP A 127 -22.25 -25.94 -44.98
N ASP A 128 -23.10 -26.87 -44.54
CA ASP A 128 -24.48 -27.05 -45.04
C ASP A 128 -25.52 -26.10 -44.39
N ASP A 129 -25.10 -25.03 -43.71
CA ASP A 129 -25.96 -24.11 -42.94
C ASP A 129 -26.83 -24.82 -41.86
N THR A 130 -26.48 -26.04 -41.48
CA THR A 130 -27.14 -26.79 -40.40
C THR A 130 -26.79 -26.20 -39.04
N TRP A 131 -27.80 -25.91 -38.22
CA TRP A 131 -27.63 -25.23 -36.93
C TRP A 131 -28.54 -25.80 -35.82
N PRO A 132 -28.00 -26.07 -34.61
CA PRO A 132 -26.60 -26.39 -34.31
C PRO A 132 -26.26 -27.83 -34.72
N VAL A 133 -25.00 -28.11 -35.07
CA VAL A 133 -24.54 -29.50 -35.26
C VAL A 133 -24.19 -30.09 -33.89
N ASP A 134 -25.15 -30.76 -33.24
CA ASP A 134 -25.03 -31.27 -31.87
C ASP A 134 -23.81 -32.19 -31.65
N SER A 135 -23.43 -32.98 -32.66
CA SER A 135 -22.25 -33.85 -32.59
C SER A 135 -20.96 -33.03 -32.42
N LEU A 136 -20.81 -31.97 -33.22
CA LEU A 136 -19.64 -31.08 -33.18
C LEU A 136 -19.62 -30.22 -31.92
N VAL A 137 -20.77 -29.78 -31.40
CA VAL A 137 -20.81 -28.98 -30.16
C VAL A 137 -20.26 -29.77 -28.97
N ASN A 138 -20.56 -31.08 -28.90
CA ASN A 138 -20.10 -31.94 -27.81
C ASN A 138 -18.62 -32.34 -27.93
N THR A 139 -18.09 -32.45 -29.14
CA THR A 139 -16.68 -32.82 -29.39
C THR A 139 -15.81 -31.66 -29.83
N TRP A 140 -16.32 -30.42 -29.72
CA TRP A 140 -15.64 -29.23 -30.23
C TRP A 140 -14.25 -29.05 -29.65
N ASP A 141 -14.11 -29.28 -28.35
CA ASP A 141 -12.87 -29.10 -27.62
C ASP A 141 -11.77 -30.06 -28.10
N ASP A 142 -12.12 -31.28 -28.49
CA ASP A 142 -11.19 -32.25 -29.07
C ASP A 142 -10.89 -31.91 -30.54
N TYR A 143 -11.92 -31.49 -31.27
CA TYR A 143 -11.82 -31.13 -32.68
C TYR A 143 -10.91 -29.91 -32.88
N ILE A 144 -11.06 -28.85 -32.07
CA ILE A 144 -10.19 -27.68 -32.15
C ILE A 144 -8.78 -27.99 -31.67
N GLU A 145 -8.59 -28.93 -30.72
CA GLU A 145 -7.26 -29.35 -30.29
C GLU A 145 -6.47 -30.01 -31.42
N ASN A 146 -7.14 -30.75 -32.32
CA ASN A 146 -6.50 -31.34 -33.49
C ASN A 146 -6.13 -30.31 -34.57
N ILE A 147 -6.91 -29.23 -34.71
CA ILE A 147 -6.66 -28.19 -35.73
C ILE A 147 -5.69 -27.13 -35.24
N LEU A 148 -5.90 -26.62 -34.04
CA LEU A 148 -5.13 -25.56 -33.41
C LEU A 148 -5.04 -25.84 -31.90
N PRO A 149 -4.07 -26.67 -31.47
CA PRO A 149 -3.86 -27.00 -30.06
C PRO A 149 -3.76 -25.75 -29.17
N LEU A 150 -4.33 -25.82 -27.97
CA LEU A 150 -4.34 -24.68 -27.06
C LEU A 150 -2.92 -24.23 -26.70
N GLY A 151 -1.99 -25.18 -26.53
CA GLY A 151 -0.61 -24.87 -26.13
C GLY A 151 0.20 -24.08 -27.17
N ILE A 152 -0.14 -24.19 -28.46
CA ILE A 152 0.47 -23.36 -29.53
C ILE A 152 -0.37 -22.15 -29.92
N SER A 153 -1.59 -22.01 -29.40
CA SER A 153 -2.45 -20.86 -29.71
C SER A 153 -1.77 -19.51 -29.44
N ASN A 154 -0.93 -19.46 -28.40
CA ASN A 154 -0.12 -18.29 -28.04
C ASN A 154 0.99 -17.95 -29.07
N LEU A 155 1.32 -18.85 -30.00
CA LEU A 155 2.25 -18.58 -31.11
C LEU A 155 1.55 -17.99 -32.35
N PHE A 156 0.25 -18.24 -32.51
CA PHE A 156 -0.54 -17.74 -33.65
C PHE A 156 -1.37 -16.50 -33.31
N LEU A 157 -1.86 -16.43 -32.08
CA LEU A 157 -2.66 -15.33 -31.55
C LEU A 157 -1.87 -14.69 -30.41
N PHE A 158 -0.96 -13.77 -30.68
CA PHE A 158 -0.11 -13.14 -29.64
C PHE A 158 -0.28 -11.63 -29.56
N ASP A 159 -0.07 -11.08 -28.37
CA ASP A 159 0.14 -9.65 -28.18
C ASP A 159 1.61 -9.33 -28.44
N GLY A 160 1.90 -8.16 -29.00
CA GLY A 160 3.26 -7.72 -29.32
C GLY A 160 4.19 -7.71 -28.09
N GLU A 161 3.64 -7.53 -26.89
CA GLU A 161 4.38 -7.64 -25.63
C GLU A 161 4.72 -9.10 -25.26
N GLN A 162 3.84 -10.05 -25.56
CA GLN A 162 4.05 -11.47 -25.22
C GLN A 162 5.08 -12.16 -26.11
N VAL A 163 5.24 -11.71 -27.37
CA VAL A 163 6.28 -12.21 -28.30
C VAL A 163 7.67 -12.04 -27.72
N ARG A 164 7.92 -10.93 -27.04
CA ARG A 164 9.22 -10.66 -26.43
C ARG A 164 9.56 -11.70 -25.36
N ASN A 165 8.60 -12.03 -24.50
CA ASN A 165 8.79 -13.03 -23.45
C ASN A 165 9.04 -14.43 -24.03
N LEU A 166 8.40 -14.78 -25.15
CA LEU A 166 8.62 -16.07 -25.82
C LEU A 166 9.98 -16.13 -26.53
N ALA A 167 10.48 -15.02 -27.05
CA ALA A 167 11.77 -14.94 -27.73
C ALA A 167 12.97 -14.84 -26.76
N GLU A 168 12.76 -14.32 -25.54
CA GLU A 168 13.82 -14.17 -24.53
C GLU A 168 14.08 -15.43 -23.70
N GLN A 169 13.19 -16.45 -23.75
CA GLN A 169 13.38 -17.72 -23.04
C GLN A 169 14.31 -18.67 -23.82
N GLU A 170 15.38 -19.16 -23.17
CA GLU A 170 16.32 -20.12 -23.75
C GLU A 170 15.66 -21.49 -24.06
N SER A 171 14.60 -21.85 -23.32
CA SER A 171 13.81 -23.06 -23.55
C SER A 171 12.31 -22.73 -23.55
N PRO A 172 11.55 -23.18 -24.57
CA PRO A 172 10.11 -22.97 -24.60
C PRO A 172 9.43 -23.74 -23.47
N PRO A 173 8.33 -23.23 -22.89
CA PRO A 173 7.57 -23.93 -21.86
C PRO A 173 7.15 -25.34 -22.33
N LEU A 174 7.11 -26.31 -21.40
CA LEU A 174 6.75 -27.72 -21.70
C LEU A 174 5.42 -27.84 -22.47
N ILE A 175 4.42 -27.03 -22.12
CA ILE A 175 3.11 -26.97 -22.78
C ILE A 175 3.22 -26.65 -24.28
N VAL A 176 4.17 -25.79 -24.67
CA VAL A 176 4.41 -25.44 -26.07
C VAL A 176 5.07 -26.61 -26.79
N ILE A 177 6.03 -27.28 -26.14
CA ILE A 177 6.71 -28.46 -26.68
C ILE A 177 5.70 -29.59 -26.91
N GLU A 178 4.84 -29.88 -25.94
CA GLU A 178 3.80 -30.91 -26.04
C GLU A 178 2.80 -30.59 -27.15
N ALA A 179 2.35 -29.33 -27.26
CA ALA A 179 1.42 -28.92 -28.29
C ALA A 179 2.04 -28.97 -29.71
N ILE A 180 3.34 -28.66 -29.85
CA ILE A 180 4.08 -28.86 -31.11
C ILE A 180 4.20 -30.36 -31.42
N ARG A 181 4.51 -31.20 -30.44
CA ARG A 181 4.59 -32.66 -30.61
C ARG A 181 3.24 -33.27 -31.01
N GLY A 182 2.15 -32.78 -30.43
CA GLY A 182 0.77 -33.15 -30.80
C GLY A 182 0.47 -32.80 -32.25
N LEU A 183 0.74 -31.55 -32.65
CA LEU A 183 0.51 -31.11 -34.04
C LEU A 183 1.36 -31.88 -35.06
N LEU A 184 2.61 -32.19 -34.72
CA LEU A 184 3.50 -32.99 -35.58
C LEU A 184 3.20 -34.50 -35.54
N GLY A 185 2.23 -34.94 -34.73
CA GLY A 185 1.88 -36.36 -34.58
C GLY A 185 2.99 -37.21 -33.93
N LEU A 186 3.96 -36.57 -33.27
CA LEU A 186 5.07 -37.26 -32.60
C LEU A 186 4.62 -38.04 -31.37
N GLU A 187 3.43 -37.75 -30.84
CA GLU A 187 2.81 -38.52 -29.77
C GLU A 187 2.58 -39.99 -30.16
N LEU A 188 2.30 -40.27 -31.44
CA LEU A 188 2.16 -41.64 -31.93
C LEU A 188 3.49 -42.40 -31.87
N ALA A 189 4.60 -41.73 -32.18
CA ALA A 189 5.92 -42.35 -32.12
C ALA A 189 6.32 -42.66 -30.66
N ASP A 190 6.04 -41.74 -29.73
CA ASP A 190 6.30 -41.94 -28.30
C ASP A 190 5.44 -43.08 -27.73
N ARG A 191 4.13 -43.14 -28.06
CA ARG A 191 3.26 -44.26 -27.65
C ARG A 191 3.71 -45.58 -28.25
N LEU A 192 4.07 -45.59 -29.53
CA LEU A 192 4.52 -46.81 -30.22
C LEU A 192 5.87 -47.30 -29.68
N ALA A 193 6.75 -46.41 -29.22
CA ALA A 193 7.96 -46.79 -28.51
C ALA A 193 7.66 -47.52 -27.19
N VAL A 194 6.71 -47.01 -26.40
CA VAL A 194 6.24 -47.67 -25.17
C VAL A 194 5.60 -49.02 -25.48
N ASP A 195 4.73 -49.09 -26.49
CA ASP A 195 4.07 -50.33 -26.91
C ASP A 195 5.06 -51.39 -27.42
N LEU A 196 6.08 -50.96 -28.16
CA LEU A 196 7.17 -51.83 -28.61
C LEU A 196 7.97 -52.36 -27.42
N ASP A 197 8.26 -51.53 -26.42
CA ASP A 197 9.01 -51.94 -25.24
C ASP A 197 8.23 -53.01 -24.45
N ILE A 198 6.91 -52.84 -24.32
CA ILE A 198 6.01 -53.85 -23.74
C ILE A 198 6.04 -55.15 -24.56
N LEU A 199 5.98 -55.07 -25.89
CA LEU A 199 6.00 -56.24 -26.78
C LEU A 199 7.35 -56.98 -26.74
N VAL A 200 8.46 -56.25 -26.71
CA VAL A 200 9.82 -56.80 -26.58
C VAL A 200 9.95 -57.53 -25.26
N ASN A 201 9.54 -56.90 -24.15
CA ASN A 201 9.55 -57.52 -22.83
C ASN A 201 8.67 -58.79 -22.78
N ARG A 202 7.50 -58.78 -23.44
CA ARG A 202 6.65 -59.97 -23.56
C ARG A 202 7.31 -61.09 -24.37
N LYS A 203 8.00 -60.76 -25.47
CA LYS A 203 8.71 -61.74 -26.32
C LYS A 203 9.95 -62.33 -25.64
N LEU A 204 10.68 -61.53 -24.88
CA LEU A 204 11.83 -62.00 -24.09
C LEU A 204 11.40 -63.03 -23.04
N LYS A 205 10.21 -62.88 -22.43
CA LYS A 205 9.62 -63.88 -21.54
C LYS A 205 9.27 -65.20 -22.23
N GLU A 206 8.88 -65.19 -23.51
CA GLU A 206 8.56 -66.42 -24.25
C GLU A 206 9.81 -67.23 -24.65
N VAL A 207 10.98 -66.59 -24.74
CA VAL A 207 12.21 -67.17 -25.33
C VAL A 207 13.31 -67.45 -24.28
N GLY A 208 13.22 -66.89 -23.07
CA GLY A 208 14.27 -66.98 -22.05
C GLY A 208 14.50 -68.38 -21.44
N ASN A 209 15.76 -68.70 -21.12
CA ASN A 209 16.12 -69.89 -20.33
C ASN A 209 15.52 -69.81 -18.91
N SER A 210 15.15 -70.95 -18.31
CA SER A 210 14.37 -70.99 -17.05
C SER A 210 15.00 -70.28 -15.84
N LYS A 211 16.32 -70.06 -15.83
CA LYS A 211 17.02 -69.29 -14.80
C LYS A 211 16.91 -67.77 -14.98
N ASP A 212 16.95 -67.30 -16.23
CA ASP A 212 16.83 -65.86 -16.52
C ASP A 212 15.37 -65.40 -16.35
N LEU A 213 14.41 -66.30 -16.61
CA LEU A 213 13.00 -66.09 -16.31
C LEU A 213 12.72 -65.91 -14.82
N ALA A 214 13.31 -66.75 -13.95
CA ALA A 214 13.13 -66.62 -12.51
C ALA A 214 13.72 -65.31 -11.96
N ASN A 215 14.89 -64.88 -12.46
CA ASN A 215 15.47 -63.59 -12.10
C ASN A 215 14.64 -62.41 -12.65
N LEU A 216 14.09 -62.53 -13.86
CA LEU A 216 13.20 -61.52 -14.44
C LEU A 216 11.90 -61.39 -13.64
N GLU A 217 11.28 -62.49 -13.24
CA GLU A 217 10.09 -62.48 -12.37
C GLU A 217 10.39 -61.84 -11.00
N GLU A 218 11.57 -62.10 -10.42
CA GLU A 218 11.98 -61.47 -9.15
C GLU A 218 12.23 -59.95 -9.31
N ILE A 219 12.82 -59.53 -10.42
CA ILE A 219 13.02 -58.10 -10.73
C ILE A 219 11.69 -57.41 -11.01
N GLU A 220 10.79 -58.04 -11.77
CA GLU A 220 9.47 -57.48 -12.08
C GLU A 220 8.59 -57.36 -10.84
N THR A 221 8.55 -58.38 -9.99
CA THR A 221 7.80 -58.31 -8.73
C THR A 221 8.31 -57.20 -7.82
N ARG A 222 9.64 -57.00 -7.78
CA ARG A 222 10.25 -55.89 -7.06
C ARG A 222 9.93 -54.53 -7.68
N LEU A 223 9.91 -54.44 -9.01
CA LEU A 223 9.57 -53.23 -9.74
C LEU A 223 8.09 -52.86 -9.55
N THR A 224 7.18 -53.82 -9.59
CA THR A 224 5.76 -53.60 -9.29
C THR A 224 5.56 -53.16 -7.84
N GLN A 225 6.28 -53.75 -6.88
CA GLN A 225 6.25 -53.30 -5.49
C GLN A 225 6.75 -51.86 -5.33
N GLN A 226 7.85 -51.51 -6.00
CA GLN A 226 8.37 -50.15 -5.97
C GLN A 226 7.44 -49.14 -6.63
N GLN A 227 6.73 -49.53 -7.69
CA GLN A 227 5.71 -48.70 -8.33
C GLN A 227 4.48 -48.51 -7.43
N GLU A 228 4.01 -49.55 -6.76
CA GLU A 228 2.93 -49.42 -5.77
C GLU A 228 3.34 -48.52 -4.59
N ASP A 229 4.54 -48.70 -4.05
CA ASP A 229 5.10 -47.87 -2.98
C ASP A 229 5.28 -46.41 -3.42
N TYR A 230 5.71 -46.19 -4.66
CA TYR A 230 5.79 -44.86 -5.26
C TYR A 230 4.40 -44.22 -5.34
N GLN A 231 3.40 -44.94 -5.85
CA GLN A 231 2.03 -44.44 -5.97
C GLN A 231 1.43 -44.08 -4.60
N ILE A 232 1.60 -44.97 -3.61
CA ILE A 232 1.17 -44.71 -2.22
C ILE A 232 1.84 -43.46 -1.65
N THR A 233 3.12 -43.24 -1.98
CA THR A 233 3.87 -42.08 -1.52
C THR A 233 3.40 -40.80 -2.20
N VAL A 234 3.08 -40.85 -3.49
CA VAL A 234 2.49 -39.72 -4.24
C VAL A 234 1.14 -39.34 -3.66
N ASP A 235 0.26 -40.31 -3.42
CA ASP A 235 -1.06 -40.07 -2.82
C ASP A 235 -0.94 -39.47 -1.41
N LYS A 236 0.03 -39.94 -0.61
CA LYS A 236 0.37 -39.33 0.69
C LYS A 236 0.86 -37.89 0.55
N LEU A 237 1.67 -37.60 -0.46
CA LEU A 237 2.18 -36.25 -0.71
C LEU A 237 1.04 -35.30 -1.09
N GLU A 238 0.12 -35.75 -1.94
CA GLU A 238 -1.04 -34.97 -2.35
C GLU A 238 -2.00 -34.70 -1.19
N THR A 239 -2.26 -35.70 -0.35
CA THR A 239 -3.06 -35.51 0.88
C THR A 239 -2.40 -34.55 1.87
N LEU A 240 -1.08 -34.62 2.06
CA LEU A 240 -0.32 -33.67 2.88
C LEU A 240 -0.38 -32.25 2.32
N LYS A 241 -0.25 -32.07 1.00
CA LYS A 241 -0.39 -30.76 0.34
C LYS A 241 -1.76 -30.14 0.59
N ASN A 242 -2.83 -30.92 0.40
CA ASN A 242 -4.20 -30.46 0.67
C ASN A 242 -4.41 -30.10 2.15
N GLN A 243 -3.74 -30.81 3.07
CA GLN A 243 -3.77 -30.47 4.50
C GLN A 243 -3.05 -29.15 4.80
N VAL A 244 -1.89 -28.91 4.17
CA VAL A 244 -1.14 -27.65 4.31
C VAL A 244 -1.99 -26.48 3.81
N GLU A 245 -2.57 -26.59 2.62
CA GLU A 245 -3.38 -25.53 2.02
C GLU A 245 -4.61 -25.19 2.89
N ASN A 246 -5.27 -26.21 3.46
CA ASN A 246 -6.40 -26.01 4.38
C ASN A 246 -5.95 -25.37 5.71
N LEU A 247 -4.78 -25.73 6.23
CA LEU A 247 -4.23 -25.12 7.44
C LEU A 247 -3.81 -23.66 7.22
N GLU A 248 -3.23 -23.35 6.06
CA GLU A 248 -2.90 -21.98 5.65
C GLU A 248 -4.17 -21.12 5.54
N GLN A 249 -5.23 -21.65 4.92
CA GLN A 249 -6.51 -20.95 4.84
C GLN A 249 -7.09 -20.68 6.24
N LYS A 250 -7.08 -21.68 7.14
CA LYS A 250 -7.52 -21.50 8.53
C LYS A 250 -6.67 -20.50 9.30
N GLN A 251 -5.36 -20.49 9.07
CA GLN A 251 -4.46 -19.51 9.67
C GLN A 251 -4.82 -18.10 9.21
N GLN A 252 -5.06 -17.92 7.92
CA GLN A 252 -5.42 -16.64 7.34
C GLN A 252 -6.77 -16.15 7.87
N GLU A 253 -7.78 -17.02 7.94
CA GLU A 253 -9.07 -16.69 8.55
C GLU A 253 -8.95 -16.31 10.04
N ALA A 254 -8.12 -17.02 10.80
CA ALA A 254 -7.87 -16.71 12.21
C ALA A 254 -7.14 -15.37 12.37
N PHE A 255 -6.20 -15.07 11.46
CA PHE A 255 -5.46 -13.81 11.45
C PHE A 255 -6.37 -12.63 11.07
N ASP A 256 -7.22 -12.79 10.06
CA ASP A 256 -8.19 -11.78 9.67
C ASP A 256 -9.21 -11.51 10.77
N LYS A 257 -9.69 -12.57 11.45
CA LYS A 257 -10.52 -12.43 12.67
C LYS A 257 -9.78 -11.66 13.76
N PHE A 258 -8.54 -12.03 14.07
CA PHE A 258 -7.71 -11.34 15.07
C PHE A 258 -7.52 -9.85 14.73
N ILE A 259 -7.31 -9.50 13.46
CA ILE A 259 -7.23 -8.11 13.02
C ILE A 259 -8.58 -7.41 13.17
N SER A 260 -9.67 -8.02 12.71
CA SER A 260 -11.02 -7.44 12.74
C SER A 260 -11.54 -7.20 14.16
N GLU A 261 -11.18 -8.08 15.11
CA GLU A 261 -11.50 -7.95 16.54
C GLU A 261 -10.60 -6.93 17.25
N GLY A 262 -9.67 -6.30 16.53
CA GLY A 262 -8.84 -5.21 17.05
C GLY A 262 -7.58 -5.69 17.77
N GLY A 263 -7.06 -6.88 17.47
CA GLY A 263 -5.84 -7.41 18.08
C GLY A 263 -4.61 -6.50 17.95
N LYS A 264 -4.51 -5.74 16.84
CA LYS A 264 -3.47 -4.69 16.69
C LYS A 264 -3.66 -3.54 17.69
N ILE A 265 -4.90 -3.10 17.89
CA ILE A 265 -5.25 -2.04 18.82
C ILE A 265 -4.99 -2.48 20.26
N ALA A 266 -5.22 -3.76 20.58
CA ALA A 266 -4.90 -4.33 21.90
C ALA A 266 -3.39 -4.30 22.19
N ALA A 267 -2.54 -4.52 21.19
CA ALA A 267 -1.08 -4.44 21.35
C ALA A 267 -0.60 -2.99 21.55
N GLU A 268 -1.22 -2.03 20.86
CA GLU A 268 -0.89 -0.60 20.95
C GLU A 268 -1.52 0.10 22.17
N ARG A 269 -2.54 -0.51 22.79
CA ARG A 269 -3.26 0.05 23.93
C ARG A 269 -2.34 0.45 25.09
N ASN A 270 -1.40 -0.42 25.47
CA ASN A 270 -0.47 -0.12 26.56
C ASN A 270 0.43 1.09 26.25
N GLN A 271 0.82 1.27 24.98
CA GLN A 271 1.62 2.43 24.58
C GLN A 271 0.79 3.70 24.60
N LEU A 272 -0.46 3.62 24.14
CA LEU A 272 -1.40 4.75 24.15
C LEU A 272 -1.78 5.17 25.58
N GLU A 273 -2.01 4.22 26.49
CA GLU A 273 -2.25 4.50 27.92
C GLU A 273 -1.03 5.20 28.54
N LEU A 274 0.20 4.73 28.25
CA LEU A 274 1.42 5.37 28.76
C LEU A 274 1.64 6.79 28.19
N GLN A 275 1.31 7.01 26.91
CA GLN A 275 1.31 8.34 26.30
C GLN A 275 0.24 9.26 26.92
N GLN A 276 -0.93 8.71 27.25
CA GLN A 276 -1.98 9.46 27.93
C GLN A 276 -1.51 9.89 29.32
N ASP A 277 -0.96 8.97 30.12
CA ASP A 277 -0.50 9.27 31.47
C ASP A 277 0.61 10.33 31.48
N THR A 278 1.58 10.21 30.57
CA THR A 278 2.66 11.21 30.45
C THR A 278 2.14 12.58 30.06
N LYS A 279 1.22 12.67 29.09
CA LYS A 279 0.59 13.95 28.70
C LYS A 279 -0.25 14.54 29.82
N THR A 280 -0.93 13.70 30.60
CA THR A 280 -1.74 14.16 31.74
C THR A 280 -0.84 14.71 32.85
N ALA A 281 0.30 14.07 33.11
CA ALA A 281 1.30 14.58 34.05
C ALA A 281 1.91 15.92 33.58
N GLU A 282 2.23 16.06 32.29
CA GLU A 282 2.70 17.33 31.72
C GLU A 282 1.66 18.45 31.88
N ILE A 283 0.38 18.16 31.62
CA ILE A 283 -0.71 19.13 31.81
C ILE A 283 -0.79 19.58 33.27
N GLU A 284 -0.73 18.64 34.22
CA GLU A 284 -0.85 18.96 35.63
C GLU A 284 0.37 19.75 36.13
N GLN A 285 1.57 19.43 35.63
CA GLN A 285 2.78 20.21 35.93
C GLN A 285 2.66 21.65 35.43
N VAL A 286 2.22 21.85 34.18
CA VAL A 286 2.00 23.19 33.62
C VAL A 286 0.95 23.95 34.42
N ARG A 287 -0.15 23.28 34.79
CA ARG A 287 -1.20 23.87 35.61
C ARG A 287 -0.68 24.30 36.98
N GLN A 288 0.14 23.46 37.61
CA GLN A 288 0.77 23.80 38.89
C GLN A 288 1.69 25.02 38.75
N SER A 289 2.53 25.08 37.71
CA SER A 289 3.37 26.27 37.45
C SER A 289 2.54 27.53 37.20
N MET A 290 1.40 27.44 36.51
CA MET A 290 0.48 28.57 36.34
C MET A 290 -0.12 29.02 37.68
N CYS A 291 -0.51 28.08 38.55
CA CYS A 291 -1.01 28.40 39.89
C CYS A 291 0.07 29.04 40.77
N GLU A 292 1.32 28.57 40.69
CA GLU A 292 2.46 29.15 41.42
C GLU A 292 2.73 30.58 40.96
N LEU A 293 2.76 30.83 39.64
CA LEU A 293 2.90 32.18 39.10
C LEU A 293 1.75 33.09 39.54
N ALA A 294 0.51 32.59 39.54
CA ALA A 294 -0.66 33.32 39.98
C ALA A 294 -0.68 33.60 41.50
N ALA A 295 0.00 32.79 42.31
CA ALA A 295 0.09 32.96 43.75
C ALA A 295 1.22 33.90 44.19
N ASP A 296 2.26 34.05 43.36
CA ASP A 296 3.47 34.80 43.70
C ASP A 296 3.41 36.26 43.21
N VAL A 297 4.12 36.58 42.14
CA VAL A 297 4.34 37.97 41.69
C VAL A 297 3.19 38.54 40.85
N LEU A 298 2.42 37.68 40.20
CA LEU A 298 1.41 38.10 39.21
C LEU A 298 0.28 38.98 39.79
N PRO A 299 -0.21 38.77 41.02
CA PRO A 299 -1.13 39.69 41.68
C PRO A 299 -0.55 41.10 41.89
N LEU A 300 0.76 41.22 42.13
CA LEU A 300 1.42 42.52 42.29
C LEU A 300 1.50 43.27 40.95
N ALA A 301 1.69 42.55 39.84
CA ALA A 301 1.64 43.12 38.50
C ALA A 301 0.26 43.74 38.14
N LEU A 302 -0.82 43.35 38.85
CA LEU A 302 -2.15 43.94 38.65
C LEU A 302 -2.32 45.32 39.30
N ILE A 303 -1.39 45.76 40.15
CA ILE A 303 -1.49 47.01 40.91
C ILE A 303 -0.29 47.97 40.67
N PRO A 304 0.07 48.27 39.41
CA PRO A 304 1.28 49.05 39.08
C PRO A 304 1.26 50.47 39.65
N ASN A 305 0.08 51.08 39.78
CA ASN A 305 -0.03 52.43 40.34
C ASN A 305 0.31 52.47 41.84
N LEU A 306 -0.08 51.44 42.60
CA LEU A 306 0.24 51.36 44.03
C LEU A 306 1.72 51.03 44.23
N LEU A 307 2.29 50.15 43.40
CA LEU A 307 3.73 49.84 43.43
C LEU A 307 4.58 51.08 43.14
N ASN A 308 4.27 51.85 42.11
CA ASN A 308 4.98 53.11 41.80
C ASN A 308 4.87 54.14 42.94
N GLN A 309 3.73 54.22 43.62
CA GLN A 309 3.56 55.09 44.78
C GLN A 309 4.42 54.63 45.96
N ALA A 310 4.41 53.33 46.25
CA ALA A 310 5.24 52.72 47.28
C ALA A 310 6.74 52.92 47.00
N GLN A 311 7.16 52.76 45.74
CA GLN A 311 8.53 53.04 45.29
C GLN A 311 8.92 54.49 45.56
N THR A 312 8.14 55.43 45.02
CA THR A 312 8.44 56.86 45.13
C THR A 312 8.51 57.31 46.58
N GLN A 313 7.62 56.77 47.42
CA GLN A 313 7.62 57.07 48.85
C GLN A 313 8.80 56.41 49.56
N GLY A 314 9.10 55.15 49.27
CA GLY A 314 10.23 54.43 49.85
C GLY A 314 11.59 55.06 49.48
N GLU A 315 11.80 55.47 48.23
CA GLU A 315 13.01 56.20 47.81
C GLU A 315 13.18 57.53 48.56
N LYS A 316 12.07 58.26 48.77
CA LYS A 316 12.09 59.51 49.54
C LYS A 316 12.47 59.26 51.00
N GLU A 317 11.85 58.27 51.64
CA GLU A 317 12.14 57.89 53.02
C GLU A 317 13.57 57.40 53.18
N PHE A 318 14.04 56.52 52.28
CA PHE A 318 15.41 56.01 52.29
C PHE A 318 16.44 57.12 52.10
N ARG A 319 16.20 58.04 51.15
CA ARG A 319 17.05 59.22 50.98
C ARG A 319 17.05 60.08 52.24
N HIS A 320 15.89 60.30 52.87
CA HIS A 320 15.80 61.05 54.11
C HIS A 320 16.57 60.39 55.25
N GLN A 321 16.44 59.07 55.43
CA GLN A 321 17.17 58.32 56.44
C GLN A 321 18.69 58.39 56.24
N ARG A 322 19.18 58.23 54.99
CA ARG A 322 20.60 58.41 54.67
C ARG A 322 21.11 59.81 54.96
N VAL A 323 20.28 60.82 54.68
CA VAL A 323 20.57 62.23 54.94
C VAL A 323 20.66 62.50 56.45
N GLN A 324 19.75 61.93 57.26
CA GLN A 324 19.80 62.03 58.72
C GLN A 324 21.06 61.37 59.30
N ILE A 325 21.36 60.13 58.90
CA ILE A 325 22.60 59.45 59.32
C ILE A 325 23.84 60.28 58.95
N SER A 326 23.86 60.86 57.75
CA SER A 326 24.96 61.73 57.31
C SER A 326 25.03 63.01 58.14
N LYS A 327 23.89 63.59 58.54
CA LYS A 327 23.82 64.77 59.40
C LYS A 327 24.41 64.47 60.78
N ASP A 328 24.04 63.36 61.39
CA ASP A 328 24.55 62.96 62.70
C ASP A 328 26.07 62.76 62.65
N LEU A 329 26.59 62.11 61.60
CA LEU A 329 28.03 61.96 61.38
C LEU A 329 28.76 63.30 61.20
N LEU A 330 28.16 64.25 60.47
CA LEU A 330 28.73 65.59 60.30
C LEU A 330 28.73 66.36 61.62
N LEU A 331 27.65 66.32 62.39
CA LEU A 331 27.57 66.95 63.71
C LEU A 331 28.62 66.38 64.67
N GLU A 332 28.81 65.05 64.69
CA GLU A 332 29.88 64.44 65.46
C GLU A 332 31.28 64.91 65.02
N ARG A 333 31.52 64.98 63.70
CA ARG A 333 32.79 65.47 63.16
C ARG A 333 33.03 66.93 63.56
N ASP A 334 32.01 67.77 63.45
CA ASP A 334 32.08 69.18 63.75
C ASP A 334 32.33 69.41 65.26
N GLN A 335 31.72 68.60 66.13
CA GLN A 335 32.05 68.60 67.57
C GLN A 335 33.50 68.20 67.85
N ARG A 336 34.03 67.17 67.16
CA ARG A 336 35.46 66.78 67.26
C ARG A 336 36.39 67.89 66.78
N LEU A 337 36.00 68.59 65.71
CA LEU A 337 36.77 69.70 65.15
C LEU A 337 36.76 70.91 66.11
N LEU A 338 35.61 71.25 66.68
CA LEU A 338 35.50 72.32 67.68
C LEU A 338 36.28 72.01 68.97
N THR A 339 36.25 70.76 69.44
CA THR A 339 37.07 70.34 70.60
C THR A 339 38.57 70.41 70.30
N TRP A 340 39.00 70.04 69.10
CA TRP A 340 40.39 70.21 68.67
C TRP A 340 40.79 71.69 68.53
N LEU A 341 39.94 72.53 67.92
CA LEU A 341 40.19 73.97 67.79
C LEU A 341 40.31 74.69 69.13
N ASN A 342 39.60 74.22 70.16
CA ASN A 342 39.72 74.75 71.53
C ASN A 342 41.01 74.31 72.24
N GLN A 343 41.70 73.27 71.75
CA GLN A 343 42.99 72.81 72.29
C GLN A 343 44.18 73.50 71.62
N VAL A 344 44.00 74.00 70.39
CA VAL A 344 44.98 74.85 69.71
C VAL A 344 44.75 76.29 70.16
N GLU A 345 45.79 77.07 70.46
CA GLU A 345 45.72 78.45 71.00
C GLU A 345 45.15 79.48 69.99
N ILE A 346 43.93 79.26 69.51
CA ILE A 346 43.20 80.13 68.60
C ILE A 346 42.30 81.07 69.42
N SER A 347 42.13 82.31 68.97
CA SER A 347 41.29 83.28 69.65
C SER A 347 39.84 82.78 69.77
N PRO A 348 39.17 82.89 70.93
CA PRO A 348 37.81 82.39 71.13
C PRO A 348 36.80 83.03 70.16
N ILE A 349 37.05 84.27 69.73
CA ILE A 349 36.23 84.98 68.73
C ILE A 349 36.28 84.31 67.36
N GLN A 350 37.42 83.71 67.00
CA GLN A 350 37.56 82.98 65.73
C GLN A 350 36.88 81.61 65.81
N VAL A 351 36.91 80.95 66.96
CA VAL A 351 36.19 79.67 67.18
C VAL A 351 34.67 79.87 67.09
N GLU A 352 34.11 80.93 67.68
CA GLU A 352 32.67 81.24 67.55
C GLU A 352 32.25 81.55 66.10
N LYS A 353 33.11 82.21 65.32
CA LYS A 353 32.86 82.43 63.89
C LYS A 353 32.86 81.12 63.10
N ILE A 354 33.74 80.18 63.43
CA ILE A 354 33.77 78.86 62.80
C ILE A 354 32.54 78.04 63.21
N GLN A 355 32.16 78.08 64.49
CA GLN A 355 30.97 77.39 64.99
C GLN A 355 29.68 77.90 64.32
N SER A 356 29.53 79.23 64.20
CA SER A 356 28.38 79.81 63.51
C SER A 356 28.35 79.46 62.02
N PHE A 357 29.51 79.39 61.36
CA PHE A 357 29.60 78.90 59.98
C PHE A 357 29.21 77.43 59.86
N LEU A 358 29.69 76.54 60.74
CA LEU A 358 29.35 75.11 60.71
C LEU A 358 27.86 74.87 60.93
N ILE A 359 27.22 75.59 61.87
CA ILE A 359 25.78 75.50 62.09
C ILE A 359 25.01 75.98 60.84
N GLN A 360 25.41 77.09 60.24
CA GLN A 360 24.78 77.60 59.02
C GLN A 360 24.98 76.67 57.82
N ASP A 361 26.14 76.04 57.68
CA ASP A 361 26.45 75.11 56.59
C ASP A 361 25.60 73.85 56.69
N VAL A 362 25.50 73.27 57.89
CA VAL A 362 24.58 72.15 58.17
C VAL A 362 23.15 72.58 57.88
N ASP A 363 22.66 73.70 58.43
CA ASP A 363 21.28 74.12 58.17
C ASP A 363 21.01 74.36 56.67
N ASN A 364 21.92 75.01 55.93
CA ASN A 364 21.76 75.22 54.49
C ASN A 364 21.72 73.91 53.68
N LEU A 365 22.52 72.91 54.06
CA LEU A 365 22.54 71.61 53.38
C LEU A 365 21.25 70.80 53.62
N TYR A 366 20.56 71.02 54.74
CA TYR A 366 19.42 70.21 55.17
C TYR A 366 18.05 70.91 55.10
N VAL A 367 17.98 72.23 54.88
CA VAL A 367 16.71 73.00 54.75
C VAL A 367 15.78 72.46 53.66
N ASN A 368 16.32 71.92 52.57
CA ASN A 368 15.53 71.39 51.45
C ASN A 368 15.08 69.93 51.62
N THR A 369 15.44 69.26 52.72
CA THR A 369 15.28 67.81 52.90
C THR A 369 14.38 67.45 54.08
N ILE A 370 13.73 68.44 54.70
CA ILE A 370 12.84 68.27 55.84
C ILE A 370 11.49 67.74 55.33
N GLN A 371 11.28 66.44 55.41
CA GLN A 371 9.92 65.89 55.42
C GLN A 371 9.31 66.12 56.81
N THR A 372 8.10 66.67 56.84
CA THR A 372 7.34 66.98 58.06
C THR A 372 6.65 65.76 58.68
N GLU A 373 6.63 64.62 57.97
CA GLU A 373 5.94 63.41 58.40
C GLU A 373 6.94 62.30 58.74
N ALA A 374 6.62 61.52 59.77
CA ALA A 374 7.45 60.38 60.17
C ALA A 374 7.45 59.31 59.06
N PRO A 375 8.61 58.71 58.75
CA PRO A 375 8.67 57.62 57.76
C PRO A 375 7.83 56.43 58.24
N TRP A 376 7.09 55.81 57.32
CA TRP A 376 6.15 54.73 57.64
C TRP A 376 6.32 53.47 56.79
N LEU A 377 6.99 53.56 55.64
CA LEU A 377 7.34 52.39 54.82
C LEU A 377 8.63 51.74 55.28
N LEU A 378 9.62 52.54 55.74
CA LEU A 378 10.90 52.05 56.28
C LEU A 378 11.58 50.99 55.38
N ALA A 379 11.47 51.18 54.05
CA ALA A 379 12.06 50.26 53.08
C ALA A 379 13.60 50.36 53.10
N ASP A 380 14.25 49.20 52.97
CA ASP A 380 15.69 49.08 52.79
C ASP A 380 16.08 49.01 51.30
N ASP A 381 17.38 49.09 51.02
CA ASP A 381 17.91 49.11 49.66
C ASP A 381 17.57 47.83 48.88
N GLU A 382 17.53 46.68 49.57
CA GLU A 382 17.19 45.38 48.99
C GLU A 382 15.70 45.32 48.60
N THR A 383 14.79 45.77 49.45
CA THR A 383 13.34 45.78 49.15
C THR A 383 12.99 46.77 48.03
N LEU A 384 13.65 47.94 47.98
CA LEU A 384 13.49 48.89 46.87
C LEU A 384 14.01 48.31 45.56
N SER A 385 15.18 47.65 45.58
CA SER A 385 15.74 46.98 44.39
C SER A 385 14.85 45.82 43.90
N GLN A 386 14.26 45.06 44.80
CA GLN A 386 13.30 44.00 44.45
C GLN A 386 12.04 44.60 43.83
N LEU A 387 11.53 45.70 44.39
CA LEU A 387 10.35 46.38 43.87
C LEU A 387 10.62 47.01 42.49
N ASP A 388 11.83 47.51 42.24
CA ASP A 388 12.28 47.96 40.92
C ASP A 388 12.23 46.85 39.87
N ASN A 389 12.76 45.66 40.20
CA ASN A 389 12.74 44.48 39.32
C ASN A 389 11.31 43.95 39.04
N LEU A 390 10.32 44.36 39.83
CA LEU A 390 8.92 44.00 39.64
C LEU A 390 8.17 45.01 38.75
N ILE A 391 8.64 46.26 38.68
CA ILE A 391 8.01 47.33 37.90
C ILE A 391 8.61 47.41 36.49
N TYR A 392 9.91 47.13 36.32
CA TYR A 392 10.66 47.17 35.06
C TYR A 392 11.19 45.80 34.68
#